data_AF-A0AAU9HAH4-F1
#
_entry.id   AF-A0AAU9HAH4-F1
#
_cell.length_a   1.000
_cell.length_b   1.000
_cell.length_c   1.000
_cell.angle_alpha   90.00
_cell.angle_beta   90.00
_cell.angle_gamma   90.00
#
_symmetry.space_group_name_H-M   'P 1'
#
loop_
_entity.id
_entity.type
_entity.pdbx_description
1 polymer ?
#
loop_
_entity_poly.entity_id
_entity_poly.type
_entity_poly.pdbx_seq_one_letter_code
_entity_poly.pdbx_strand_id
1 'polypeptide(L)'
;MNKKHTFTATKRRHILACLLALITAVVMIPGMTTYLPFAMEEQILIPIMLFPFIWTALFIYAYMAKSAWQPFIVMLVILLSHAGLSFMALQGGQG
;
A
#
# COMPACT_ATOMS: atom_id res chain seq x y z
N MET A 1 23.03 10.27 31.04
CA MET A 1 21.56 10.14 30.84
C MET A 1 21.31 9.36 29.56
N ASN A 2 20.82 8.11 29.64
CA ASN A 2 20.56 7.29 28.46
C ASN A 2 19.22 7.70 27.85
N LYS A 3 19.21 8.27 26.63
CA LYS A 3 17.97 8.68 25.94
C LYS A 3 17.19 7.42 25.57
N LYS A 4 16.19 7.05 26.37
CA LYS A 4 15.23 6.01 26.00
C LYS A 4 14.40 6.53 24.83
N HIS A 5 14.70 6.07 23.62
CA HIS A 5 13.90 6.39 22.44
C HIS A 5 12.63 5.51 22.45
N THR A 6 11.45 6.13 22.45
CA THR A 6 10.15 5.44 22.33
C THR A 6 10.04 4.64 21.04
N PHE A 7 10.69 5.09 19.97
CA PHE A 7 10.75 4.40 18.69
C PHE A 7 12.18 4.11 18.28
N THR A 8 12.46 2.85 17.91
CA THR A 8 13.66 2.48 17.19
C THR A 8 13.49 2.79 15.69
N ALA A 9 14.58 3.16 15.01
CA ALA A 9 14.63 3.42 13.58
C ALA A 9 13.66 4.53 13.07
N THR A 10 13.53 5.64 13.80
CA THR A 10 12.63 6.76 13.48
C THR A 10 12.71 7.25 12.03
N LYS A 11 13.92 7.39 11.46
CA LYS A 11 14.09 7.81 10.05
C LYS A 11 13.43 6.82 9.08
N ARG A 12 13.64 5.51 9.28
CA ARG A 12 13.01 4.48 8.44
C ARG A 12 11.49 4.53 8.58
N ARG A 13 10.97 4.67 9.81
CA ARG A 13 9.52 4.77 10.02
C ARG A 13 8.89 5.96 9.30
N HIS A 14 9.54 7.13 9.28
CA HIS A 14 9.06 8.28 8.53
C HIS A 14 9.07 8.03 7.01
N ILE A 15 10.12 7.42 6.48
CA ILE A 15 10.18 7.06 5.06
C ILE A 15 9.04 6.08 4.72
N LEU A 16 8.84 5.06 5.55
CA LEU A 16 7.78 4.07 5.37
C LEU A 16 6.39 4.70 5.44
N ALA A 17 6.13 5.55 6.44
CA ALA A 17 4.83 6.17 6.65
C ALA A 17 4.51 7.24 5.59
N CYS A 18 5.45 8.12 5.27
CA CYS A 18 5.18 9.23 4.37
C CYS A 18 5.31 8.84 2.89
N LEU A 19 6.32 8.05 2.52
CA LEU A 19 6.60 7.75 1.12
C LEU A 19 6.06 6.38 0.73
N LEU A 20 6.46 5.32 1.42
CA LEU A 20 6.09 3.97 0.97
C LEU A 20 4.59 3.72 1.10
N ALA A 21 3.96 4.13 2.20
CA ALA A 21 2.51 3.97 2.38
C ALA A 21 1.71 4.77 1.34
N LEU A 22 2.18 5.97 0.96
CA LEU A 22 1.56 6.76 -0.10
C LEU A 22 1.69 6.06 -1.44
N ILE A 23 2.90 5.63 -1.81
CA ILE A 23 3.14 4.90 -3.06
C ILE A 23 2.28 3.62 -3.12
N THR A 24 2.28 2.83 -2.04
CA THR A 24 1.48 1.60 -1.96
C THR A 24 0.00 1.90 -2.15
N ALA A 25 -0.56 2.88 -1.43
CA ALA A 25 -1.98 3.24 -1.57
C ALA A 25 -2.32 3.78 -2.98
N VAL A 26 -1.44 4.57 -3.59
CA VAL A 26 -1.63 5.09 -4.96
C VAL A 26 -1.63 3.96 -5.97
N VAL A 27 -0.68 3.02 -5.91
CA VAL A 27 -0.58 1.89 -6.86
C VAL A 27 -1.80 0.98 -6.79
N MET A 28 -2.44 0.87 -5.63
CA MET A 28 -3.66 0.08 -5.51
C MET A 28 -4.81 0.63 -6.36
N ILE A 29 -4.85 1.94 -6.67
CA ILE A 29 -5.91 2.53 -7.50
C ILE A 29 -5.92 1.92 -8.91
N PRO A 30 -4.88 2.09 -9.75
CA PRO A 30 -4.85 1.49 -11.08
C PRO A 30 -4.78 -0.04 -11.02
N GLY A 31 -4.22 -0.63 -9.96
CA GLY A 31 -4.24 -2.08 -9.78
C GLY A 31 -5.68 -2.61 -9.68
N MET A 32 -6.46 -2.09 -8.73
CA MET A 32 -7.85 -2.49 -8.52
C MET A 32 -8.72 -2.25 -9.76
N THR A 33 -8.53 -1.15 -10.49
CA THR A 33 -9.27 -0.88 -11.73
C THR A 33 -8.96 -1.89 -12.84
N THR A 34 -7.79 -2.54 -12.80
CA THR A 34 -7.31 -3.39 -13.89
C THR A 34 -7.81 -4.83 -13.80
N TYR A 35 -7.85 -5.41 -12.59
CA TYR A 35 -8.10 -6.85 -12.43
C TYR A 35 -9.32 -7.20 -11.56
N LEU A 36 -9.94 -6.24 -10.84
CA LEU A 36 -11.14 -6.53 -10.06
C LEU A 36 -12.39 -6.46 -10.96
N PRO A 37 -13.36 -7.38 -10.78
CA PRO A 37 -14.54 -7.47 -11.64
C PRO A 37 -15.63 -6.47 -11.21
N PHE A 38 -15.30 -5.18 -11.22
CA PHE A 38 -16.25 -4.10 -10.90
C PHE A 38 -17.08 -3.69 -12.12
N ALA A 39 -18.30 -3.20 -11.85
CA ALA A 39 -19.09 -2.48 -12.86
C ALA A 39 -18.35 -1.19 -13.31
N MET A 40 -18.66 -0.68 -14.50
CA MET A 40 -17.96 0.47 -15.09
C MET A 40 -17.95 1.70 -14.17
N GLU A 41 -19.09 1.98 -13.52
CA GLU A 41 -19.26 3.08 -12.57
C GLU A 41 -18.44 2.90 -11.28
N GLU A 42 -18.19 1.66 -10.87
CA GLU A 42 -17.50 1.29 -9.64
C GLU A 42 -15.98 1.23 -9.80
N GLN A 43 -15.49 0.95 -11.02
CA GLN A 43 -14.07 0.78 -11.32
C GLN A 43 -13.21 1.95 -10.85
N ILE A 44 -13.72 3.18 -10.92
CA ILE A 44 -13.01 4.38 -10.47
C ILE A 44 -13.44 4.76 -9.04
N LEU A 45 -14.75 4.69 -8.75
CA LEU A 45 -15.31 5.17 -7.48
C LEU A 45 -14.76 4.37 -6.28
N ILE A 46 -14.81 3.03 -6.34
CA ILE A 46 -14.42 2.19 -5.19
C ILE A 46 -12.94 2.39 -4.85
N PRO A 47 -11.99 2.31 -5.80
CA PRO A 47 -10.58 2.51 -5.49
C PRO A 47 -10.24 3.89 -4.93
N ILE A 48 -10.89 4.94 -5.45
CA ILE A 48 -10.72 6.31 -4.93
C ILE A 48 -11.25 6.43 -3.50
N MET A 49 -12.44 5.87 -3.22
CA MET A 49 -13.00 5.89 -1.86
C MET A 49 -12.13 5.11 -0.87
N LEU A 50 -11.50 4.02 -1.30
CA LEU A 50 -10.63 3.19 -0.44
C LEU A 50 -9.26 3.81 -0.18
N PHE A 51 -8.76 4.65 -1.09
CA PHE A 51 -7.43 5.29 -0.97
C PHE A 51 -7.14 5.89 0.42
N PRO A 52 -7.96 6.81 0.98
CA PRO A 52 -7.64 7.42 2.26
C PRO A 52 -7.62 6.43 3.42
N PHE A 53 -8.46 5.38 3.38
CA PHE A 53 -8.50 4.35 4.42
C PHE A 53 -7.25 3.47 4.38
N ILE A 54 -6.86 3.03 3.18
CA ILE A 54 -5.65 2.21 2.97
C ILE A 54 -4.41 3.01 3.39
N TRP A 55 -4.29 4.25 2.89
CA TRP A 55 -3.15 5.10 3.20
C TRP A 55 -3.02 5.36 4.70
N THR A 56 -4.12 5.74 5.36
CA THR A 56 -4.14 5.99 6.81
C THR A 56 -3.77 4.74 7.60
N ALA A 57 -4.31 3.58 7.23
CA ALA A 57 -4.00 2.32 7.89
C ALA A 57 -2.50 1.96 7.77
N LEU A 58 -1.92 2.07 6.58
CA LEU A 58 -0.50 1.81 6.35
C LEU A 58 0.40 2.83 7.05
N PHE A 59 0.01 4.11 7.05
CA PHE A 59 0.70 5.18 7.76
C PHE A 59 0.76 4.89 9.26
N ILE A 60 -0.38 4.58 9.88
CA ILE A 60 -0.47 4.26 11.31
C ILE A 60 0.34 2.99 11.60
N TYR A 61 0.23 1.96 10.76
CA TYR A 61 0.95 0.70 10.94
C TYR A 61 2.48 0.89 10.92
N ALA A 62 3.00 1.79 10.08
CA ALA A 62 4.42 2.13 10.05
C ALA A 62 4.96 2.64 11.40
N TYR A 63 4.12 3.28 12.21
CA TYR A 63 4.47 3.75 13.56
C TYR A 63 4.12 2.74 14.67
N MET A 64 3.02 2.00 14.55
CA MET A 64 2.58 1.06 15.58
C MET A 64 3.32 -0.27 15.59
N ALA A 65 3.90 -0.69 14.46
CA ALA A 65 4.56 -1.99 14.35
C ALA A 65 5.74 -2.12 15.33
N LYS A 66 5.90 -3.31 15.94
CA LYS A 66 7.00 -3.62 16.89
C LYS A 66 8.37 -3.46 16.22
N SER A 67 8.47 -3.80 14.94
CA SER A 67 9.67 -3.60 14.12
C SER A 67 9.32 -2.90 12.81
N ALA A 68 10.15 -1.95 12.38
CA ALA A 68 9.98 -1.24 11.10
C ALA A 68 10.07 -2.16 9.86
N TRP A 69 10.58 -3.39 10.01
CA TRP A 69 10.63 -4.36 8.92
C TRP A 69 9.26 -4.96 8.60
N GLN A 70 8.36 -5.07 9.58
CA GLN A 70 7.02 -5.60 9.40
C GLN A 70 6.17 -4.78 8.42
N PRO A 71 6.02 -3.44 8.58
CA PRO A 71 5.27 -2.62 7.61
C PRO A 71 5.94 -2.58 6.24
N PHE A 72 7.28 -2.64 6.19
CA PHE A 72 8.00 -2.71 4.93
C PHE A 72 7.63 -3.97 4.12
N ILE A 73 7.67 -5.16 4.72
CA ILE A 73 7.29 -6.41 4.04
C ILE A 73 5.84 -6.34 3.56
N VAL A 74 4.91 -5.88 4.42
CA VAL A 74 3.49 -5.79 4.05
C VAL A 74 3.29 -4.93 2.81
N MET A 75 3.88 -3.73 2.79
CA MET A 75 3.79 -2.83 1.63
C MET A 75 4.45 -3.41 0.38
N LEU A 76 5.57 -4.12 0.53
CA LEU A 76 6.24 -4.82 -0.58
C LEU A 76 5.34 -5.92 -1.17
N VAL A 77 4.73 -6.74 -0.31
CA VAL A 77 3.81 -7.81 -0.73
C VAL A 77 2.61 -7.20 -1.47
N ILE A 78 1.98 -6.16 -0.93
CA ILE A 78 0.86 -5.47 -1.59
C ILE A 78 1.29 -4.99 -2.98
N LEU A 79 2.42 -4.28 -3.10
CA LEU A 79 2.91 -3.78 -4.39
C LEU A 79 3.13 -4.90 -5.40
N LEU A 80 3.81 -5.97 -5.00
CA LEU A 80 4.10 -7.11 -5.87
C LEU A 80 2.83 -7.87 -6.27
N SER A 81 1.88 -8.04 -5.34
CA SER A 81 0.58 -8.65 -5.63
C SER A 81 -0.21 -7.83 -6.64
N HIS A 82 -0.32 -6.52 -6.46
CA HIS A 82 -1.02 -5.65 -7.41
C HIS A 82 -0.34 -5.62 -8.78
N ALA A 83 0.99 -5.57 -8.83
CA ALA A 83 1.73 -5.64 -10.08
C ALA A 83 1.50 -6.99 -10.80
N GLY A 84 1.58 -8.11 -10.07
CA GLY A 84 1.39 -9.45 -10.62
C GLY A 84 -0.04 -9.67 -11.14
N LEU A 85 -1.06 -9.28 -10.37
CA LEU A 85 -2.46 -9.39 -10.79
C LEU A 85 -2.76 -8.50 -12.00
N SER A 86 -2.23 -7.28 -12.04
CA SER A 86 -2.38 -6.38 -13.18
C SER A 86 -1.73 -6.98 -14.43
N PHE A 87 -0.52 -7.54 -14.31
CA PHE A 87 0.16 -8.20 -15.41
C PHE A 87 -0.65 -9.38 -15.96
N MET A 88 -1.19 -10.24 -15.09
CA MET A 88 -2.04 -11.37 -15.50
C MET A 88 -3.31 -10.90 -16.22
N ALA A 89 -4.00 -9.89 -15.68
CA ALA A 89 -5.22 -9.35 -16.29
C ALA A 89 -4.95 -8.75 -17.69
N LEU A 90 -3.84 -8.03 -17.84
CA LEU A 90 -3.44 -7.44 -19.12
C LEU A 90 -3.01 -8.48 -20.16
N GLN A 91 -2.49 -9.65 -19.73
CA GLN A 91 -2.21 -10.76 -20.63
C GLN A 91 -3.50 -11.49 -21.05
N GLY A 92 -4.44 -11.69 -20.13
CA GLY A 92 -5.73 -12.31 -20.41
C GLY A 92 -6.64 -11.47 -21.32
N GLY A 93 -6.47 -10.14 -21.33
CA GLY A 93 -7.20 -9.24 -22.23
C GLY A 93 -6.65 -9.14 -23.67
N GLN A 94 -5.57 -9.85 -24.00
CA GLN A 94 -4.94 -9.88 -25.34
C GLN A 94 -5.27 -11.16 -26.14
N GLY A 95 -6.16 -12.02 -25.65
CA GLY A 95 -6.68 -13.20 -26.36
C GLY A 95 -8.16 -13.05 -26.70
#